data_AF-A0A4R3K7P0-F1
#
_entry.id   AF-A0A4R3K7P0-F1
#
_cell.length_a   1.000
_cell.length_b   1.000
_cell.length_c   1.000
_cell.angle_alpha   90.00
_cell.angle_beta   90.00
_cell.angle_gamma   90.00
#
_symmetry.space_group_name_H-M   'P 1'
#
loop_
_entity.id
_entity.type
_entity.pdbx_description
1 polymer ?
#
loop_
_entity_poly.entity_id
_entity_poly.type
_entity_poly.pdbx_seq_one_letter_code
_entity_poly.pdbx_strand_id
1 'polypeptide(L)'
;MKQQENRAEPQEKQIRFIDSHYNLKFYIPDGGIIRITFRDGHTADRVCKYIDDYHLYVGNCCYHICEFAEKMELNGSKVEPINQSEPSKNKTRNREKQR
;
A
#
# COMPACT_ATOMS: atom_id res chain seq x y z
N MET A 1 -18.10 31.94 -29.05
CA MET A 1 -17.62 30.55 -28.93
C MET A 1 -17.35 30.30 -27.46
N LYS A 2 -18.22 29.55 -26.77
CA LYS A 2 -18.06 29.26 -25.35
C LYS A 2 -17.07 28.10 -25.23
N GLN A 3 -15.90 28.37 -24.68
CA GLN A 3 -14.90 27.35 -24.42
C GLN A 3 -15.47 26.38 -23.42
N GLN A 4 -15.49 25.11 -23.80
CA GLN A 4 -15.95 24.01 -22.98
C GLN A 4 -14.87 23.72 -21.93
N GLU A 5 -15.07 24.24 -20.72
CA GLU A 5 -14.28 23.87 -19.55
C GLU A 5 -14.72 22.46 -19.14
N ASN A 6 -14.12 21.45 -19.78
CA ASN A 6 -14.09 20.09 -19.23
C ASN A 6 -13.23 20.15 -17.97
N ARG A 7 -13.83 20.59 -16.87
CA ARG A 7 -13.31 20.40 -15.53
C ARG A 7 -13.40 18.90 -15.27
N ALA A 8 -12.38 18.17 -15.72
CA ALA A 8 -12.19 16.79 -15.33
C ALA A 8 -12.04 16.80 -13.81
N GLU A 9 -13.12 16.45 -13.11
CA GLU A 9 -13.07 16.11 -11.70
C GLU A 9 -11.84 15.21 -11.50
N PRO A 10 -10.96 15.49 -10.52
CA PRO A 10 -9.84 14.62 -10.25
C PRO A 10 -10.42 13.27 -9.86
N GLN A 11 -10.47 12.34 -10.82
CA GLN A 11 -10.86 10.96 -10.56
C GLN A 11 -9.99 10.50 -9.41
N GLU A 12 -10.62 10.08 -8.32
CA GLU A 12 -9.92 9.63 -7.12
C GLU A 12 -9.00 8.49 -7.53
N LYS A 13 -7.69 8.79 -7.64
CA LYS A 13 -6.70 7.80 -8.07
C LYS A 13 -6.61 6.77 -6.95
N GLN A 14 -7.03 5.54 -7.26
CA GLN A 14 -7.05 4.44 -6.31
C GLN A 14 -6.02 3.40 -6.71
N ILE A 15 -5.26 2.95 -5.72
CA ILE A 15 -4.28 1.88 -5.86
C ILE A 15 -4.99 0.56 -5.60
N ARG A 16 -4.86 -0.36 -6.54
CA ARG A 16 -5.44 -1.69 -6.46
C ARG A 16 -4.47 -2.66 -5.78
N PHE A 17 -4.93 -3.32 -4.72
CA PHE A 17 -4.19 -4.42 -4.10
C PHE A 17 -4.81 -5.75 -4.53
N ILE A 18 -3.96 -6.63 -5.07
CA ILE A 18 -4.32 -7.97 -5.52
C ILE A 18 -3.52 -9.03 -4.76
N ASP A 19 -3.92 -10.30 -4.91
CA ASP A 19 -3.07 -11.45 -4.59
C ASP A 19 -2.26 -11.93 -5.83
N SER A 20 -1.39 -12.93 -5.64
CA SER A 20 -0.61 -13.53 -6.74
C SER A 20 -1.47 -14.21 -7.81
N HIS A 21 -2.71 -14.59 -7.47
CA HIS A 21 -3.71 -15.15 -8.37
C HIS A 21 -4.54 -14.07 -9.07
N TYR A 22 -4.15 -12.78 -8.95
CA TYR A 22 -4.82 -11.65 -9.57
C TYR A 22 -6.22 -11.31 -9.00
N ASN A 23 -6.60 -11.91 -7.86
CA ASN A 23 -7.87 -11.53 -7.23
C ASN A 23 -7.71 -10.19 -6.53
N LEU A 24 -8.70 -9.33 -6.72
CA LEU A 24 -8.78 -8.05 -6.02
C LEU A 24 -9.02 -8.28 -4.52
N LYS A 25 -8.15 -7.69 -3.68
CA LYS A 25 -8.33 -7.70 -2.22
C LYS A 25 -9.04 -6.45 -1.74
N PHE A 26 -8.50 -5.28 -2.06
CA PHE A 26 -9.04 -3.99 -1.65
C PHE A 26 -8.44 -2.85 -2.49
N TYR A 27 -9.02 -1.66 -2.37
CA TYR A 27 -8.51 -0.42 -2.92
C TYR A 27 -8.07 0.51 -1.79
N ILE A 28 -7.08 1.34 -2.06
CA ILE A 28 -6.70 2.47 -1.20
C ILE A 28 -6.58 3.74 -2.05
N PRO A 29 -6.89 4.92 -1.50
CA PRO A 29 -6.64 6.17 -2.20
C PRO A 29 -5.14 6.42 -2.38
N ASP A 30 -4.78 7.29 -3.32
CA ASP A 30 -3.41 7.81 -3.43
C ASP A 30 -2.95 8.42 -2.10
N GLY A 31 -1.79 7.98 -1.59
CA GLY A 31 -1.31 8.35 -0.26
C GLY A 31 -1.90 7.52 0.89
N GLY A 32 -2.73 6.51 0.61
CA GLY A 32 -3.26 5.58 1.59
C GLY A 32 -2.16 4.78 2.29
N ILE A 33 -2.44 4.26 3.48
CA ILE A 33 -1.46 3.50 4.28
C ILE A 33 -1.90 2.06 4.38
N ILE A 34 -0.97 1.13 4.20
CA ILE A 34 -1.18 -0.30 4.44
C ILE A 34 -0.39 -0.75 5.66
N ARG A 35 -0.93 -1.71 6.41
CA ARG A 35 -0.24 -2.47 7.44
C ARG A 35 0.16 -3.81 6.87
N ILE A 36 1.45 -4.11 6.94
CA ILE A 36 2.01 -5.42 6.60
C ILE A 36 2.33 -6.14 7.90
N THR A 37 1.62 -7.24 8.17
CA THR A 37 1.88 -8.14 9.31
C THR A 37 2.73 -9.30 8.82
N PHE A 38 3.98 -9.37 9.27
CA PHE A 38 4.90 -10.45 8.94
C PHE A 38 4.59 -11.72 9.74
N ARG A 39 5.12 -12.86 9.27
CA ARG A 39 4.97 -14.16 9.94
C ARG A 39 5.48 -14.19 11.38
N ASP A 40 6.45 -13.35 11.70
CA ASP A 40 7.02 -13.21 13.05
C ASP A 40 6.12 -12.41 14.02
N GLY A 41 4.96 -11.92 13.55
CA GLY A 41 4.04 -11.09 14.34
C GLY A 41 4.40 -9.60 14.37
N HIS A 42 5.54 -9.22 13.79
CA HIS A 42 5.87 -7.82 13.55
C HIS A 42 4.93 -7.19 12.52
N THR A 43 4.57 -5.93 12.73
CA THR A 43 3.80 -5.13 11.76
C THR A 43 4.65 -3.97 11.24
N ALA A 44 4.47 -3.62 9.97
CA ALA A 44 5.06 -2.43 9.37
C ALA A 44 4.02 -1.65 8.58
N ASP A 45 3.94 -0.36 8.87
CA ASP A 45 3.05 0.55 8.19
C ASP A 45 3.79 1.22 7.03
N ARG A 46 3.18 1.21 5.86
CA ARG A 46 3.77 1.75 4.64
C ARG A 46 2.76 2.65 3.94
N VAL A 47 3.19 3.87 3.66
CA VAL A 47 2.44 4.81 2.80
C VAL A 47 2.54 4.31 1.37
N CYS A 48 1.43 4.27 0.66
CA CYS A 48 1.37 3.84 -0.72
C CYS A 48 1.02 5.02 -1.62
N LYS A 49 1.73 5.15 -2.74
CA LYS A 49 1.48 6.20 -3.73
C LYS A 49 1.16 5.58 -5.07
N TYR A 50 0.10 6.08 -5.69
CA TYR A 50 -0.35 5.66 -7.01
C TYR A 50 0.65 6.15 -8.05
N ILE A 51 1.01 5.25 -8.98
CA ILE A 51 1.80 5.59 -10.16
C ILE A 51 0.92 5.35 -11.39
N ASP A 52 0.46 4.12 -11.57
CA ASP A 52 -0.42 3.66 -12.65
C ASP A 52 -1.22 2.43 -12.21
N ASP A 53 -1.95 1.80 -13.14
CA ASP A 53 -2.79 0.62 -12.86
C ASP A 53 -2.02 -0.61 -12.37
N TYR A 54 -0.71 -0.69 -12.65
CA TYR A 54 0.14 -1.83 -12.32
C TYR A 54 1.27 -1.50 -11.35
N HIS A 55 1.70 -0.25 -11.27
CA HIS A 55 2.78 0.16 -10.37
C HIS A 55 2.29 1.04 -9.23
N LEU A 56 2.87 0.81 -8.06
CA LEU A 56 2.71 1.67 -6.90
C LEU A 56 4.04 1.86 -6.18
N TYR A 57 4.15 2.95 -5.44
CA TYR A 57 5.17 3.06 -4.40
C TYR A 57 4.64 2.48 -3.10
N VAL A 58 5.44 1.68 -2.42
CA VAL A 58 5.24 1.25 -1.02
C VAL A 58 6.38 1.82 -0.20
N GLY A 59 6.10 2.85 0.59
CA GLY A 59 7.10 3.69 1.24
C GLY A 59 7.96 4.42 0.21
N ASN A 60 9.20 3.98 0.04
CA ASN A 60 10.17 4.58 -0.89
C ASN A 60 10.54 3.63 -2.04
N CYS A 61 9.91 2.46 -2.15
CA CYS A 61 10.20 1.47 -3.16
C CYS A 61 9.04 1.36 -4.16
N CYS A 62 9.36 1.35 -5.46
CA CYS A 62 8.38 1.08 -6.52
C CYS A 62 8.21 -0.43 -6.67
N TYR A 63 6.97 -0.90 -6.79
CA TYR A 63 6.62 -2.29 -7.01
C TYR A 63 5.53 -2.43 -8.07
N HIS A 64 5.60 -3.52 -8.83
CA HIS A 64 4.45 -4.00 -9.59
C HIS A 64 3.46 -4.67 -8.63
N ILE A 65 2.15 -4.50 -8.85
CA ILE A 65 1.10 -5.05 -7.98
C ILE A 65 1.23 -6.57 -7.78
N CYS A 66 1.56 -7.31 -8.84
CA CYS A 66 1.83 -8.75 -8.76
C CYS A 66 3.12 -9.07 -7.98
N GLU A 67 4.20 -8.32 -8.21
CA GLU A 67 5.47 -8.55 -7.50
C GLU A 67 5.30 -8.31 -6.01
N PHE A 68 4.56 -7.25 -5.65
CA PHE A 68 4.23 -6.96 -4.27
C PHE A 68 3.41 -8.11 -3.66
N ALA A 69 2.36 -8.56 -4.34
CA ALA A 69 1.51 -9.65 -3.88
C ALA A 69 2.29 -10.95 -3.66
N GLU A 70 3.09 -11.37 -4.65
CA GLU A 70 3.92 -12.57 -4.58
C GLU A 70 4.92 -12.48 -3.42
N LYS A 71 5.60 -11.34 -3.25
CA LYS A 71 6.51 -11.12 -2.12
C LYS A 71 5.80 -11.25 -0.78
N MET A 72 4.57 -10.76 -0.65
CA MET A 72 3.82 -10.86 0.59
C MET A 72 3.41 -12.31 0.88
N GLU A 73 2.95 -13.05 -0.13
CA GLU A 73 2.58 -14.46 0.03
C GLU A 73 3.77 -15.38 0.29
N LEU A 74 4.89 -15.19 -0.42
CA LEU A 74 6.14 -15.92 -0.19
C LEU A 74 6.66 -15.72 1.24
N ASN A 75 6.56 -14.50 1.77
CA ASN A 75 6.95 -14.20 3.14
C ASN A 75 5.88 -14.60 4.19
N GLY A 76 4.71 -15.10 3.77
CA GLY A 76 3.57 -15.36 4.64
C GLY A 76 3.09 -14.10 5.37
N SER A 77 3.24 -12.94 4.74
CA SER A 77 2.87 -11.64 5.28
C SER A 77 1.46 -11.26 4.87
N LYS A 78 0.68 -10.75 5.82
CA LYS A 78 -0.69 -10.28 5.60
C LYS A 78 -0.68 -8.78 5.38
N VAL A 79 -1.39 -8.30 4.35
CA VAL A 79 -1.51 -6.87 4.04
C VAL A 79 -2.96 -6.42 4.21
N GLU A 80 -3.15 -5.37 4.99
CA GLU A 80 -4.47 -4.79 5.30
C GLU A 80 -4.41 -3.26 5.15
N PRO A 81 -5.46 -2.61 4.62
CA PRO A 81 -5.52 -1.16 4.56
C PRO A 81 -5.71 -0.57 5.96
N ILE A 82 -4.98 0.49 6.30
CA ILE A 82 -5.20 1.26 7.51
C ILE A 82 -6.16 2.40 7.16
N ASN A 83 -7.37 2.34 7.71
CA ASN A 83 -8.24 3.50 7.70
C ASN A 83 -7.60 4.58 8.59
N GLN A 84 -7.34 5.76 8.03
CA GLN A 84 -6.68 6.89 8.71
C GLN A 84 -7.39 7.37 10.00
N SER A 85 -8.56 6.81 10.32
CA SER A 85 -9.34 7.09 11.52
C SER A 85 -8.71 6.57 12.82
N GLU A 86 -7.71 5.67 12.80
CA GLU A 86 -7.05 5.18 14.02
C GLU A 86 -5.51 5.31 14.00
N PRO A 87 -4.92 6.16 14.87
CA PRO A 87 -3.47 6.24 15.01
C PRO A 87 -2.98 5.00 15.76
N SER A 88 -2.43 4.01 15.04
CA SER A 88 -1.83 2.87 15.73
C SER A 88 -0.41 3.23 16.20
N LYS A 89 -0.30 3.26 17.52
CA LYS A 89 0.89 3.47 18.35
C LYS A 89 2.16 2.82 17.80
N ASN A 90 3.20 3.65 17.68
CA ASN A 90 4.63 3.34 17.74
C ASN A 90 4.97 1.94 18.29
N LYS A 91 5.67 1.13 17.52
CA LYS A 91 6.66 0.20 18.08
C LYS A 91 8.03 0.47 17.48
N THR A 92 8.77 1.27 18.23
CA THR A 92 10.18 1.57 18.14
C THR A 92 11.01 0.34 17.75
N ARG A 93 11.84 0.49 16.71
CA ARG A 93 12.97 -0.39 16.40
C ARG A 93 13.87 -0.49 17.63
N ASN A 94 13.84 -1.60 18.36
CA ASN A 94 14.94 -1.95 19.26
C ASN A 94 15.83 -2.97 18.54
N ARG A 95 16.79 -2.46 17.78
CA ARG A 95 17.87 -3.26 17.22
C ARG A 95 19.01 -3.23 18.24
N GLU A 96 18.89 -4.05 19.27
CA GLU A 96 19.93 -4.22 20.29
C GLU A 96 21.14 -4.86 19.61
N LYS A 97 22.20 -4.05 19.45
CA LYS A 97 23.56 -4.54 19.23
C LYS A 97 24.00 -5.23 20.51
N GLN A 98 24.19 -6.55 20.50
CA GLN A 98 25.11 -7.17 21.45
C GLN A 98 26.48 -7.33 20.78
N ARG A 99 27.46 -6.74 21.47
CA ARG A 99 28.90 -6.83 21.24
C ARG A 99 29.43 -8.11 21.89
#